data_AF-A0AAQ2XWT8-F1
#
_entry.id   AF-A0AAQ2XWT8-F1
#
_cell.length_a   1.000
_cell.length_b   1.000
_cell.length_c   1.000
_cell.angle_alpha   90.00
_cell.angle_beta   90.00
_cell.angle_gamma   90.00
#
_symmetry.space_group_name_H-M   'P 1'
#
loop_
_entity.id
_entity.type
_entity.pdbx_description
1 polymer ?
#
loop_
_entity_poly.entity_id
_entity_poly.type
_entity_poly.pdbx_seq_one_letter_code
_entity_poly.pdbx_strand_id
1 'polypeptide(L)'
;MNNFKKAALTSLVLAGMAVGSAQAADPTAVVVWTGKVPAINAGDTLLITGLGGDLSPVTGTLAPNIDGTFVSPTLLLESHANDGTAEAPVVGALQAATWTLKAAEIAYAGSPQLDQVAEVKINGEVVAVNAALTGTTDSIGVTIAQTQALTADVSGQDVQASVTLLATSI
;
A
#
# COMPACT_ATOMS: atom_id res chain seq x y z
N MET A 1 -36.97 -4.19 -63.11
CA MET A 1 -37.03 -4.86 -61.79
C MET A 1 -35.66 -4.73 -61.12
N ASN A 2 -35.68 -4.28 -59.86
CA ASN A 2 -34.62 -4.22 -58.83
C ASN A 2 -33.42 -3.27 -59.09
N ASN A 3 -33.44 -2.02 -58.60
CA ASN A 3 -33.18 -1.53 -57.22
C ASN A 3 -31.77 -1.85 -56.69
N PHE A 4 -30.87 -0.86 -56.73
CA PHE A 4 -29.80 -0.71 -55.73
C PHE A 4 -29.69 0.75 -55.29
N LYS A 5 -29.41 0.89 -54.00
CA LYS A 5 -29.87 1.94 -53.11
C LYS A 5 -28.84 3.07 -52.96
N LYS A 6 -29.39 4.24 -52.67
CA LYS A 6 -28.77 5.50 -52.23
C LYS A 6 -27.60 5.32 -51.25
N ALA A 7 -26.49 6.00 -51.52
CA ALA A 7 -25.62 6.57 -50.50
C ALA A 7 -24.83 7.74 -51.10
N ALA A 8 -25.35 8.96 -50.96
CA ALA A 8 -24.59 10.19 -51.17
C ALA A 8 -24.65 10.95 -49.84
N LEU A 9 -23.59 10.82 -49.04
CA LEU A 9 -23.43 11.58 -47.80
C LEU A 9 -22.52 12.77 -48.14
N THR A 10 -23.12 13.94 -48.27
CA THR A 10 -22.41 15.20 -48.49
C THR A 10 -22.84 16.18 -47.41
N SER A 11 -21.93 16.56 -46.52
CA SER A 11 -21.62 17.98 -46.26
C SER A 11 -20.57 18.11 -45.15
N LEU A 12 -19.40 18.62 -45.56
CA LEU A 12 -18.43 19.32 -44.73
C LEU A 12 -19.12 20.47 -43.97
N VAL A 13 -18.85 20.59 -42.68
CA VAL A 13 -18.80 21.89 -42.01
C VAL A 13 -17.45 21.97 -41.31
N LEU A 14 -16.52 22.72 -41.92
CA LEU A 14 -15.33 23.27 -41.26
C LEU A 14 -15.62 24.72 -40.90
N ALA A 15 -15.46 25.10 -39.64
CA ALA A 15 -14.76 26.32 -39.21
C ALA A 15 -14.92 26.54 -37.70
N GLY A 16 -13.80 26.80 -37.01
CA GLY A 16 -13.79 27.35 -35.66
C GLY A 16 -12.57 26.96 -34.83
N MET A 17 -11.39 27.50 -35.17
CA MET A 17 -10.27 27.61 -34.22
C MET A 17 -10.40 28.93 -33.47
N ALA A 18 -10.31 28.92 -32.13
CA ALA A 18 -9.56 29.92 -31.34
C ALA A 18 -9.58 29.62 -29.82
N VAL A 19 -8.38 29.29 -29.31
CA VAL A 19 -7.71 29.78 -28.08
C VAL A 19 -8.49 29.90 -26.75
N GLY A 20 -8.23 28.93 -25.86
CA GLY A 20 -7.50 29.13 -24.59
C GLY A 20 -8.12 29.92 -23.43
N SER A 21 -8.41 29.22 -22.33
CA SER A 21 -7.95 29.57 -20.98
C SER A 21 -8.14 28.37 -20.05
N ALA A 22 -7.14 28.07 -19.22
CA ALA A 22 -7.21 27.05 -18.19
C ALA A 22 -8.30 27.40 -17.16
N GLN A 23 -9.20 26.46 -16.91
CA GLN A 23 -9.90 26.34 -15.63
C GLN A 23 -9.54 24.97 -15.07
N ALA A 24 -9.07 25.00 -13.81
CA ALA A 24 -8.60 23.86 -13.04
C ALA A 24 -9.58 22.69 -13.15
N ALA A 25 -9.04 21.52 -13.52
CA ALA A 25 -9.71 20.27 -13.16
C ALA A 25 -9.80 20.25 -11.64
N ASP A 26 -10.99 20.02 -11.09
CA ASP A 26 -11.13 19.67 -9.70
C ASP A 26 -10.15 18.51 -9.42
N PRO A 27 -9.20 18.64 -8.49
CA PRO A 27 -8.31 17.53 -8.19
C PRO A 27 -9.16 16.40 -7.62
N THR A 28 -9.33 15.35 -8.40
CA THR A 28 -9.90 14.08 -7.96
C THR A 28 -8.84 13.38 -7.12
N ALA A 29 -9.13 13.17 -5.84
CA ALA A 29 -8.33 12.31 -4.98
C ALA A 29 -8.66 10.85 -5.31
N VAL A 30 -7.65 10.08 -5.70
CA VAL A 30 -7.70 8.62 -5.66
C VAL A 30 -6.90 8.20 -4.42
N VAL A 31 -7.61 7.80 -3.38
CA VAL A 31 -7.05 7.23 -2.15
C VAL A 31 -7.18 5.73 -2.26
N VAL A 32 -6.07 4.98 -2.36
CA VAL A 32 -6.11 3.53 -2.20
C VAL A 32 -4.79 2.93 -1.68
N TRP A 33 -4.87 2.33 -0.48
CA TRP A 33 -4.06 1.23 0.06
C TRP A 33 -4.86 -0.08 -0.16
N THR A 34 -4.85 -0.69 -1.34
CA THR A 34 -5.68 -1.91 -1.57
C THR A 34 -4.85 -3.18 -1.57
N GLY A 35 -4.98 -3.91 -0.46
CA GLY A 35 -4.81 -5.36 -0.40
C GLY A 35 -3.37 -5.78 -0.18
N LYS A 36 -2.99 -6.45 0.90
CA LYS A 36 -3.72 -7.16 1.94
C LYS A 36 -2.81 -7.07 3.17
N VAL A 37 -3.31 -6.57 4.31
CA VAL A 37 -2.70 -6.95 5.60
C VAL A 37 -2.60 -8.46 5.58
N PRO A 38 -1.43 -9.07 5.90
CA PRO A 38 -1.30 -10.52 5.87
C PRO A 38 -2.58 -11.12 6.44
N ALA A 39 -3.14 -12.14 5.78
CA ALA A 39 -4.15 -12.94 6.44
C ALA A 39 -3.60 -13.13 7.85
N ILE A 40 -4.30 -12.59 8.86
CA ILE A 40 -3.83 -12.66 10.22
C ILE A 40 -3.84 -14.16 10.47
N ASN A 41 -2.70 -14.79 10.21
CA ASN A 41 -2.50 -16.19 10.45
C ASN A 41 -2.27 -16.15 11.94
N ALA A 42 -3.38 -16.17 12.68
CA ALA A 42 -3.34 -16.42 14.09
C ALA A 42 -2.48 -17.67 14.25
N GLY A 43 -1.33 -17.51 14.91
CA GLY A 43 -0.68 -18.68 15.46
C GLY A 43 -1.60 -19.25 16.53
N ASP A 44 -1.36 -20.49 16.94
CA ASP A 44 -2.07 -21.07 18.07
C ASP A 44 -1.90 -20.24 19.36
N THR A 45 -0.88 -19.37 19.41
CA THR A 45 -0.48 -18.63 20.61
C THR A 45 -0.49 -17.11 20.47
N LEU A 46 -0.30 -16.55 19.27
CA LEU A 46 -0.21 -15.10 19.05
C LEU A 46 -1.09 -14.62 17.91
N LEU A 47 -1.56 -13.38 18.08
CA LEU A 47 -2.37 -12.63 17.14
C LEU A 47 -1.74 -11.25 16.90
N ILE A 48 -1.61 -10.84 15.63
CA ILE A 48 -1.18 -9.48 15.28
C ILE A 48 -2.44 -8.66 14.96
N THR A 49 -2.57 -7.50 15.57
CA THR A 49 -3.72 -6.59 15.40
C THR A 49 -3.26 -5.18 15.07
N GLY A 50 -4.20 -4.33 14.67
CA GLY A 50 -4.04 -2.88 14.77
C GLY A 50 -4.19 -2.39 16.21
N LEU A 51 -4.15 -1.06 16.37
CA LEU A 51 -4.23 -0.39 17.67
C LEU A 51 -5.49 -0.78 18.45
N GLY A 52 -5.31 -1.15 19.72
CA GLY A 52 -6.40 -1.52 20.62
C GLY A 52 -7.00 -2.89 20.31
N GLY A 53 -6.24 -3.80 19.70
CA GLY A 53 -6.75 -5.13 19.33
C GLY A 53 -7.64 -5.17 18.08
N ASP A 54 -7.60 -4.15 17.23
CA ASP A 54 -8.44 -4.10 16.02
C ASP A 54 -8.02 -5.17 14.99
N LEU A 55 -8.94 -6.04 14.61
CA LEU A 55 -8.73 -7.09 13.61
C LEU A 55 -9.02 -6.64 12.18
N SER A 56 -9.49 -5.40 12.01
CA SER A 56 -9.65 -4.79 10.70
C SER A 56 -8.29 -4.65 10.00
N PRO A 57 -8.26 -4.67 8.66
CA PRO A 57 -7.02 -4.38 7.94
C PRO A 57 -6.47 -3.00 8.33
N VAL A 58 -5.30 -2.99 8.97
CA VAL A 58 -4.50 -1.79 9.20
C VAL A 58 -4.07 -1.22 7.85
N THR A 59 -4.50 0.01 7.54
CA THR A 59 -4.21 0.67 6.26
C THR A 59 -3.76 2.12 6.44
N GLY A 60 -3.01 2.64 5.45
CA GLY A 60 -2.55 4.04 5.40
C GLY A 60 -2.91 4.71 4.09
N THR A 61 -2.51 5.96 3.86
CA THR A 61 -2.61 6.60 2.54
C THR A 61 -1.24 7.08 2.12
N LEU A 62 -0.82 6.77 0.90
CA LEU A 62 0.45 7.21 0.34
C LEU A 62 0.24 8.52 -0.43
N ALA A 63 1.22 9.41 -0.34
CA ALA A 63 1.28 10.65 -1.12
C ALA A 63 2.65 10.71 -1.81
N PRO A 64 2.82 10.05 -2.98
CA PRO A 64 4.08 10.07 -3.69
C PRO A 64 4.33 11.41 -4.37
N ASN A 65 5.60 11.78 -4.45
CA ASN A 65 6.10 12.86 -5.27
C ASN A 65 6.09 12.45 -6.76
N ILE A 66 6.21 13.44 -7.64
CA ILE A 66 6.24 13.21 -9.10
C ILE A 66 7.41 12.31 -9.55
N ASP A 67 8.48 12.27 -8.78
CA ASP A 67 9.65 11.43 -9.01
C ASP A 67 9.52 10.01 -8.42
N GLY A 68 8.33 9.67 -7.89
CA GLY A 68 8.04 8.40 -7.26
C GLY A 68 8.57 8.27 -5.82
N THR A 69 9.21 9.29 -5.25
CA THR A 69 9.61 9.20 -3.83
C THR A 69 8.41 9.34 -2.90
N PHE A 70 8.40 8.62 -1.79
CA PHE A 70 7.38 8.78 -0.75
C PHE A 70 7.86 8.29 0.61
N VAL A 71 7.19 8.75 1.66
CA VAL A 71 7.25 8.17 3.01
C VAL A 71 5.82 7.87 3.45
N SER A 72 5.55 6.63 3.86
CA SER A 72 4.23 6.26 4.35
C SER A 72 3.94 6.92 5.71
N PRO A 73 2.66 7.10 6.07
CA PRO A 73 2.31 7.28 7.48
C PRO A 73 2.76 6.08 8.30
N THR A 74 2.90 6.29 9.61
CA THR A 74 3.18 5.22 10.57
C THR A 74 1.93 4.40 10.81
N LEU A 75 2.06 3.08 10.68
CA LEU A 75 1.03 2.13 11.08
C LEU A 75 1.43 1.45 12.37
N LEU A 76 0.49 1.40 13.31
CA LEU A 76 0.69 0.76 14.61
C LEU A 76 0.16 -0.66 14.55
N LEU A 77 0.99 -1.60 15.03
CA LEU A 77 0.65 -3.00 15.17
C LEU A 77 0.90 -3.43 16.61
N GLU A 78 0.05 -4.32 17.10
CA GLU A 78 0.14 -4.93 18.43
C GLU A 78 0.21 -6.45 18.30
N SER A 79 0.88 -7.11 19.24
CA SER A 79 0.84 -8.56 19.42
C SER A 79 0.08 -8.91 20.69
N HIS A 80 -0.91 -9.77 20.54
CA HIS A 80 -1.78 -10.25 21.60
C HIS A 80 -1.66 -11.76 21.74
N ALA A 81 -1.92 -12.28 22.93
CA ALA A 81 -2.26 -13.68 23.10
C ALA A 81 -3.47 -14.02 22.23
N ASN A 82 -3.47 -15.19 21.61
CA ASN A 82 -4.68 -15.74 20.99
C ASN A 82 -5.39 -16.63 22.01
N ASP A 83 -6.47 -16.12 22.62
CA ASP A 83 -7.28 -16.88 23.58
C ASP A 83 -8.27 -17.85 22.89
N GLY A 84 -8.27 -17.86 21.54
CA GLY A 84 -9.11 -18.70 20.69
C GLY A 84 -8.32 -19.83 20.01
N THR A 85 -8.62 -20.07 18.74
CA THR A 85 -7.82 -20.97 17.87
C THR A 85 -7.30 -20.21 16.66
N ALA A 86 -6.47 -20.84 15.83
CA ALA A 86 -6.04 -20.24 14.56
C ALA A 86 -7.22 -19.94 13.62
N GLU A 87 -8.25 -20.80 13.61
CA GLU A 87 -9.44 -20.67 12.76
C GLU A 87 -10.51 -19.73 13.34
N ALA A 88 -10.49 -19.53 14.65
CA ALA A 88 -11.41 -18.66 15.38
C ALA A 88 -10.64 -17.84 16.42
N PRO A 89 -9.87 -16.83 15.98
CA PRO A 89 -9.01 -16.07 16.88
C PRO A 89 -9.82 -15.22 17.86
N VAL A 90 -9.34 -15.13 19.09
CA VAL A 90 -9.88 -14.25 20.13
C VAL A 90 -8.74 -13.38 20.65
N VAL A 91 -8.91 -12.07 20.56
CA VAL A 91 -7.91 -11.09 21.02
C VAL A 91 -7.79 -11.18 22.54
N GLY A 92 -6.66 -11.69 23.02
CA GLY A 92 -6.32 -11.74 24.43
C GLY A 92 -5.53 -10.52 24.90
N ALA A 93 -4.84 -10.67 26.02
CA ALA A 93 -3.96 -9.62 26.55
C ALA A 93 -2.78 -9.33 25.61
N LEU A 94 -2.24 -8.11 25.68
CA LEU A 94 -0.97 -7.77 25.02
C LEU A 94 0.12 -8.75 25.47
N GLN A 95 0.86 -9.26 24.49
CA GLN A 95 1.93 -10.21 24.72
C GLN A 95 3.15 -9.79 23.92
N ALA A 96 4.29 -9.61 24.60
CA ALA A 96 5.54 -9.26 23.96
C ALA A 96 5.97 -10.34 22.96
N ALA A 97 6.44 -9.91 21.79
CA ALA A 97 6.90 -10.78 20.72
C ALA A 97 8.25 -10.32 20.15
N THR A 98 8.95 -11.24 19.51
CA THR A 98 10.06 -10.93 18.61
C THR A 98 9.49 -10.62 17.23
N TRP A 99 9.74 -9.42 16.71
CA TRP A 99 9.24 -8.98 15.41
C TRP A 99 10.31 -9.15 14.32
N THR A 100 9.95 -9.70 13.17
CA THR A 100 10.84 -9.89 12.02
C THR A 100 10.21 -9.33 10.76
N LEU A 101 10.93 -8.47 10.03
CA LEU A 101 10.53 -8.05 8.70
C LEU A 101 10.78 -9.18 7.71
N LYS A 102 9.76 -9.67 7.00
CA LYS A 102 9.86 -10.78 6.05
C LYS A 102 9.85 -10.34 4.60
N ALA A 103 9.13 -9.26 4.29
CA ALA A 103 9.09 -8.70 2.96
C ALA A 103 8.74 -7.21 3.01
N ALA A 104 9.19 -6.48 2.00
CA ALA A 104 8.82 -5.10 1.72
C ALA A 104 8.68 -4.96 0.21
N GLU A 105 7.51 -4.54 -0.26
CA GLU A 105 7.18 -4.47 -1.68
C GLU A 105 6.61 -3.10 -2.02
N ILE A 106 6.99 -2.58 -3.18
CA ILE A 106 6.46 -1.34 -3.75
C ILE A 106 6.13 -1.63 -5.21
N ALA A 107 4.98 -1.15 -5.66
CA ALA A 107 4.53 -1.30 -7.04
C ALA A 107 3.90 0.00 -7.53
N TYR A 108 4.23 0.37 -8.78
CA TYR A 108 3.63 1.48 -9.52
C TYR A 108 2.83 0.88 -10.68
N ALA A 109 1.55 1.26 -10.81
CA ALA A 109 0.61 0.65 -11.75
C ALA A 109 0.60 -0.90 -11.69
N GLY A 110 0.81 -1.45 -10.49
CA GLY A 110 0.83 -2.90 -10.24
C GLY A 110 2.14 -3.62 -10.61
N SER A 111 3.21 -2.91 -10.97
CA SER A 111 4.53 -3.52 -11.25
C SER A 111 5.66 -2.87 -10.45
N PRO A 112 6.67 -3.63 -9.99
CA PRO A 112 7.86 -3.06 -9.36
C PRO A 112 8.70 -2.29 -10.38
N GLN A 113 9.48 -1.32 -9.89
CA GLN A 113 10.44 -0.56 -10.70
C GLN A 113 11.86 -1.07 -10.45
N LEU A 114 12.74 -1.01 -11.45
CA LEU A 114 14.06 -1.65 -11.39
C LEU A 114 15.03 -0.95 -10.43
N ASP A 115 14.88 0.36 -10.29
CA ASP A 115 15.69 1.26 -9.45
C ASP A 115 14.95 1.64 -8.16
N GLN A 116 13.99 0.82 -7.74
CA GLN A 116 13.29 1.03 -6.47
C GLN A 116 14.19 0.77 -5.26
N VAL A 117 14.08 1.61 -4.25
CA VAL A 117 14.79 1.47 -2.98
C VAL A 117 13.80 1.59 -1.82
N ALA A 118 13.28 0.43 -1.41
CA ALA A 118 12.39 0.35 -0.26
C ALA A 118 13.19 0.41 1.05
N GLU A 119 12.93 1.44 1.86
CA GLU A 119 13.41 1.54 3.23
C GLU A 119 12.25 1.30 4.19
N VAL A 120 12.37 0.29 5.07
CA VAL A 120 11.40 0.05 6.14
C VAL A 120 11.99 0.51 7.46
N LYS A 121 11.20 1.27 8.23
CA LYS A 121 11.52 1.58 9.61
C LYS A 121 10.50 0.97 10.56
N ILE A 122 11.00 0.40 11.64
CA ILE A 122 10.20 -0.13 12.74
C ILE A 122 10.66 0.56 14.02
N ASN A 123 9.75 1.24 14.71
CA ASN A 123 10.05 2.11 15.86
C ASN A 123 11.12 3.18 15.55
N GLY A 124 11.17 3.66 14.31
CA GLY A 124 12.12 4.66 13.84
C GLY A 124 13.49 4.09 13.41
N GLU A 125 13.78 2.82 13.67
CA GLU A 125 15.02 2.16 13.24
C GLU A 125 14.87 1.54 11.86
N VAL A 126 15.88 1.66 11.01
CA VAL A 126 15.90 1.01 9.68
C VAL A 126 16.10 -0.49 9.86
N VAL A 127 15.19 -1.29 9.34
CA VAL A 127 15.20 -2.75 9.47
C VAL A 127 15.36 -3.39 8.09
N ALA A 128 16.37 -4.26 7.96
CA ALA A 128 16.57 -5.03 6.73
C ALA A 128 15.56 -6.19 6.62
N VAL A 129 15.24 -6.59 5.40
CA VAL A 129 14.42 -7.77 5.16
C VAL A 129 15.11 -9.01 5.75
N ASN A 130 14.34 -9.86 6.40
CA ASN A 130 14.73 -11.01 7.22
C ASN A 130 15.47 -10.70 8.52
N ALA A 131 15.62 -9.43 8.90
CA ALA A 131 16.14 -9.07 10.21
C ALA A 131 15.03 -9.07 11.27
N ALA A 132 15.37 -9.60 12.45
CA ALA A 132 14.57 -9.45 13.65
C ALA A 132 14.92 -8.13 14.36
N LEU A 133 13.92 -7.51 14.98
CA LEU A 133 14.13 -6.40 15.90
C LEU A 133 14.93 -6.87 17.11
N THR A 134 15.73 -5.96 17.67
CA THR A 134 16.44 -6.24 18.92
C THR A 134 15.46 -6.14 20.09
N GLY A 135 15.44 -7.16 20.94
CA GLY A 135 14.54 -7.23 22.09
C GLY A 135 13.13 -7.70 21.72
N THR A 136 12.22 -7.55 22.68
CA THR A 136 10.82 -7.96 22.54
C THR A 136 9.90 -6.82 22.93
N THR A 137 8.79 -6.69 22.21
CA THR A 137 7.78 -5.66 22.44
C THR A 137 6.43 -6.18 22.00
N ASP A 138 5.37 -5.70 22.65
CA ASP A 138 3.98 -6.00 22.30
C ASP A 138 3.43 -5.04 21.24
N SER A 139 4.15 -3.97 20.92
CA SER A 139 3.70 -2.92 20.02
C SER A 139 4.85 -2.39 19.17
N ILE A 140 4.55 -2.13 17.89
CA ILE A 140 5.49 -1.55 16.93
C ILE A 140 4.81 -0.50 16.04
N GLY A 141 5.56 0.55 15.67
CA GLY A 141 5.20 1.49 14.62
C GLY A 141 6.02 1.23 13.36
N VAL A 142 5.35 1.08 12.22
CA VAL A 142 5.98 0.68 10.95
C VAL A 142 5.77 1.76 9.89
N THR A 143 6.83 2.10 9.17
CA THR A 143 6.79 2.96 7.98
C THR A 143 7.58 2.32 6.84
N ILE A 144 7.14 2.55 5.60
CA ILE A 144 7.88 2.20 4.40
C ILE A 144 8.09 3.46 3.54
N ALA A 145 9.26 3.59 2.93
CA ALA A 145 9.61 4.69 2.06
C ALA A 145 10.21 4.17 0.74
N GLN A 146 9.93 4.86 -0.35
CA GLN A 146 10.74 4.83 -1.57
C GLN A 146 11.69 6.03 -1.50
N THR A 147 12.96 5.76 -1.23
CA THR A 147 13.95 6.81 -0.93
C THR A 147 14.68 7.33 -2.16
N GLN A 148 14.54 6.66 -3.31
CA GLN A 148 15.22 7.01 -4.55
C GLN A 148 14.21 7.46 -5.62
N ALA A 149 14.54 8.56 -6.29
CA ALA A 149 13.81 9.00 -7.48
C ALA A 149 13.90 7.94 -8.58
N LEU A 150 12.77 7.62 -9.19
CA LEU A 150 12.67 6.64 -10.25
C LEU A 150 13.07 7.24 -11.60
N THR A 151 13.77 6.45 -12.41
CA THR A 151 14.11 6.79 -13.80
C THR A 151 12.91 6.65 -14.74
N ALA A 152 11.98 5.76 -14.41
CA ALA A 152 10.72 5.60 -15.12
C ALA A 152 9.76 6.76 -14.80
N ASP A 153 9.02 7.24 -15.79
CA ASP A 153 7.93 8.19 -15.58
C ASP A 153 6.73 7.48 -14.93
N VAL A 154 6.59 7.68 -13.62
CA VAL A 154 5.49 7.15 -12.80
C VAL A 154 4.44 8.20 -12.48
N SER A 155 4.52 9.39 -13.09
CA SER A 155 3.58 10.48 -12.82
C SER A 155 2.15 10.05 -13.17
N GLY A 156 1.22 10.24 -12.23
CA GLY A 156 -0.18 9.87 -12.39
C GLY A 156 -0.47 8.38 -12.28
N GLN A 157 0.53 7.54 -11.97
CA GLN A 157 0.33 6.12 -11.69
C GLN A 157 -0.07 5.90 -10.24
N ASP A 158 -0.90 4.88 -10.00
CA ASP A 158 -1.20 4.42 -8.64
C ASP A 158 0.05 3.77 -8.02
N VAL A 159 0.34 4.11 -6.76
CA VAL A 159 1.39 3.48 -5.96
C VAL A 159 0.79 2.60 -4.88
N GLN A 160 1.35 1.41 -4.72
CA GLN A 160 1.02 0.48 -3.64
C GLN A 160 2.30 0.06 -2.93
N ALA A 161 2.25 -0.03 -1.61
CA ALA A 161 3.35 -0.51 -0.80
C ALA A 161 2.83 -1.48 0.26
N SER A 162 3.59 -2.54 0.53
CA SER A 162 3.24 -3.55 1.52
C SER A 162 4.47 -3.96 2.32
N VAL A 163 4.24 -4.36 3.57
CA VAL A 163 5.24 -4.97 4.43
C VAL A 163 4.67 -6.25 5.02
N THR A 164 5.48 -7.30 5.07
CA THR A 164 5.11 -8.56 5.74
C THR A 164 5.93 -8.69 7.00
N LEU A 165 5.28 -8.87 8.14
CA LEU A 165 5.89 -8.99 9.46
C LEU A 165 5.55 -10.34 10.08
N LEU A 166 6.49 -10.88 10.84
CA LEU A 166 6.30 -12.06 11.67
C LEU A 166 6.50 -11.66 13.14
N ALA A 167 5.51 -11.95 13.98
CA ALA A 167 5.64 -11.91 15.43
C ALA A 167 5.84 -13.35 15.93
N THR A 168 6.83 -13.59 16.79
CA THR A 168 7.11 -14.89 17.40
C THR A 168 7.08 -14.75 18.92
N SER A 169 6.39 -15.67 19.60
CA SER A 169 6.33 -15.72 21.06
C SER A 169 7.71 -15.99 21.66
N ILE A 170 7.87 -15.56 22.91
CA ILE A 170 9.08 -15.72 23.71
C ILE A 170 9.07 -17.08 24.40
#